data_AF-A0A367ZP09-F1
#
_entry.id   AF-A0A367ZP09-F1
#
_cell.length_a   1.000
_cell.length_b   1.000
_cell.length_c   1.000
_cell.angle_alpha   90.00
_cell.angle_beta   90.00
_cell.angle_gamma   90.00
#
_symmetry.space_group_name_H-M   'P 1'
#
loop_
_entity.id
_entity.type
_entity.pdbx_description
1 polymer ?
#
loop_
_entity_poly.entity_id
_entity_poly.type
_entity_poly.pdbx_seq_one_letter_code
_entity_poly.pdbx_strand_id
1 'polypeptide(L)'
;MIGWRRWVAVAGFGAALGALALSVSGCSAGKSGLLQITPQQYFYSAKERLETIDERDYEIKDLEEIIRILENAEKDARSAEIMDKSRLYLVLALTLKARKQYMANVLKGQYLANRAEPFFALDVKPVLETLRIAKKWLRSCEAQFKSNALRADLLFVSGLYHTQKMLTQRGSERRESLWTAVRAFRQCLGRSPDYQSDFRLFGRTQTPREVKLRLAECLAFGGHPDEAWSIIADYEFMPLAEAAATDPRADHAWLHLKGLALAMMGAYEEAAAVLNGFKIVSPQDYPVVEEALWLLEGVYDRLREISGEERFAMEARIVAALLKKLKGPYSKEQYTTAAHLFPRWLPGDLTYFAAVRAHLAGEFAKARDLVAGIRHRGLLSRGMRAAAQILALEADLYGNVRVADEMLEEIVGLAFDSELTPLQKERVGFLLSRYLMSEDRQFGQGRLEGEGQSFARSWLGKPWTLQLRYERGRVSPPPPGGPARPPAAQRPAPGGMPPATGPGTEESKPENSSLIAEIYVNRPDDWITSVNLHLVELPQFTLLGKGRLVGREEEGKGWIFKGDDIDELKRDHRYLVLLEYDTSEGEKSTQGVLLKP
;
A
#
# COMPACT_ATOMS: atom_id res chain seq x y z
N MET A 1 -30.56 59.11 34.87
CA MET A 1 -30.60 57.65 34.57
C MET A 1 -29.21 57.12 34.18
N ILE A 2 -28.16 57.39 34.98
CA ILE A 2 -26.74 57.02 34.65
C ILE A 2 -26.02 56.33 35.84
N GLY A 3 -26.59 56.36 37.06
CA GLY A 3 -25.94 55.81 38.26
C GLY A 3 -26.02 54.28 38.41
N TRP A 4 -27.10 53.63 37.95
CA TRP A 4 -27.34 52.21 38.24
C TRP A 4 -26.50 51.24 37.36
N ARG A 5 -26.23 51.63 36.10
CA ARG A 5 -25.44 50.78 35.18
C ARG A 5 -23.97 50.63 35.57
N ARG A 6 -23.40 51.58 36.34
CA ARG A 6 -22.01 51.49 36.81
C ARG A 6 -21.82 50.50 37.98
N TRP A 7 -22.81 50.35 38.85
CA TRP A 7 -22.71 49.43 39.99
C TRP A 7 -22.90 47.96 39.61
N VAL A 8 -23.74 47.67 38.60
CA VAL A 8 -23.91 46.31 38.06
C VAL A 8 -22.66 45.84 37.30
N ALA A 9 -21.97 46.75 36.60
CA ALA A 9 -20.72 46.43 35.92
C ALA A 9 -19.56 46.14 36.89
N VAL A 10 -19.48 46.86 38.02
CA VAL A 10 -18.44 46.64 39.04
C VAL A 10 -18.69 45.36 39.85
N ALA A 11 -19.95 45.03 40.15
CA ALA A 11 -20.30 43.77 40.81
C ALA A 11 -20.08 42.54 39.90
N GLY A 12 -20.36 42.65 38.61
CA GLY A 12 -20.08 41.60 37.62
C GLY A 12 -18.59 41.34 37.41
N PHE A 13 -17.75 42.39 37.45
CA PHE A 13 -16.31 42.26 37.31
C PHE A 13 -15.65 41.65 38.57
N GLY A 14 -16.17 41.95 39.77
CA GLY A 14 -15.71 41.36 41.02
C GLY A 14 -16.04 39.86 41.15
N ALA A 15 -17.21 39.44 40.68
CA ALA A 15 -17.59 38.02 40.67
C ALA A 15 -16.81 37.20 39.63
N ALA A 16 -16.47 37.78 38.47
CA ALA A 16 -15.64 37.14 37.46
C ALA A 16 -14.18 36.96 37.90
N LEU A 17 -13.60 37.93 38.63
CA LEU A 17 -12.26 37.82 39.21
C LEU A 17 -12.20 36.83 40.39
N GLY A 18 -13.27 36.72 41.19
CA GLY A 18 -13.40 35.72 42.25
C GLY A 18 -13.51 34.28 41.73
N ALA A 19 -14.23 34.07 40.62
CA ALA A 19 -14.35 32.76 39.98
C ALA A 19 -13.03 32.32 39.31
N LEU A 20 -12.29 33.27 38.70
CA LEU A 20 -10.94 33.01 38.17
C LEU A 20 -9.92 32.73 39.28
N ALA A 21 -10.04 33.35 40.45
CA ALA A 21 -9.17 33.11 41.59
C ALA A 21 -9.43 31.75 42.30
N LEU A 22 -10.65 31.22 42.22
CA LEU A 22 -10.99 29.88 42.73
C LEU A 22 -10.58 28.75 41.77
N SER A 23 -10.46 29.01 40.47
CA SER A 23 -9.89 28.06 39.50
C SER A 23 -8.35 28.02 39.48
N VAL A 24 -7.67 28.87 40.25
CA VAL A 24 -6.20 28.95 40.32
C VAL A 24 -5.66 28.73 41.76
N SER A 25 -6.50 28.64 42.78
CA SER A 25 -6.07 28.39 44.17
C SER A 25 -6.23 26.92 44.60
N GLY A 26 -5.45 26.06 43.94
CA GLY A 26 -5.28 24.65 44.29
C GLY A 26 -3.83 24.24 44.46
N CYS A 27 -2.95 25.15 44.89
CA CYS A 27 -1.56 24.84 45.22
C CYS A 27 -1.42 24.55 46.72
N SER A 28 -1.39 23.27 47.10
CA SER A 28 -0.65 22.88 48.32
C SER A 28 0.84 23.05 48.03
N ALA A 29 1.50 23.92 48.78
CA ALA A 29 2.90 24.26 48.61
C ALA A 29 3.81 23.02 48.73
N GLY A 30 4.51 22.69 47.64
CA GLY A 30 5.51 21.63 47.59
C GLY A 30 6.27 21.59 46.27
N LYS A 31 7.33 22.41 46.18
CA LYS A 31 8.41 22.46 45.16
C LYS A 31 8.13 23.25 43.85
N SER A 32 8.70 24.46 43.84
CA SER A 32 9.32 25.19 42.70
C SER A 32 8.72 25.00 41.30
N GLY A 33 7.98 26.02 40.85
CA GLY A 33 7.49 26.16 39.48
C GLY A 33 8.60 26.40 38.45
N LEU A 34 8.88 25.37 37.66
CA LEU A 34 9.04 25.51 36.23
C LEU A 34 7.66 25.28 35.62
N LEU A 35 7.24 26.09 34.65
CA LEU A 35 6.06 25.82 33.82
C LEU A 35 6.17 24.38 33.29
N GLN A 36 5.48 23.42 33.89
CA GLN A 36 5.47 22.04 33.43
C GLN A 36 4.66 21.99 32.14
N ILE A 37 5.36 21.91 31.01
CA ILE A 37 4.75 21.69 29.69
C ILE A 37 4.01 20.35 29.74
N THR A 38 2.74 20.36 29.34
CA THR A 38 1.91 19.15 29.33
C THR A 38 2.28 18.22 28.17
N PRO A 39 2.01 16.90 28.25
CA PRO A 39 2.23 15.96 27.15
C PRO A 39 1.52 16.38 25.85
N GLN A 40 0.32 16.97 25.98
CA GLN A 40 -0.42 17.55 24.86
C GLN A 40 0.35 18.68 24.19
N GLN A 41 0.91 19.61 24.98
CA GLN A 41 1.72 20.71 24.45
C GLN A 41 3.00 20.21 23.79
N TYR A 42 3.66 19.19 24.34
CA TYR A 42 4.80 18.54 23.67
C TYR A 42 4.38 17.95 22.32
N PHE A 43 3.30 17.18 22.28
CA PHE A 43 2.79 16.58 21.05
C PHE A 43 2.45 17.64 19.99
N TYR A 44 1.62 18.62 20.31
CA TYR A 44 1.19 19.62 19.33
C TYR A 44 2.34 20.51 18.85
N SER A 45 3.32 20.80 19.72
CA SER A 45 4.54 21.50 19.31
C SER A 45 5.38 20.67 18.33
N ALA A 46 5.55 19.37 18.58
CA ALA A 46 6.26 18.48 17.66
C ALA A 46 5.49 18.27 16.35
N LYS A 47 4.16 18.13 16.41
CA LYS A 47 3.27 18.06 15.24
C LYS A 47 3.44 19.29 14.37
N GLU A 48 3.29 20.49 14.93
CA GLU A 48 3.44 21.74 14.18
C GLU A 48 4.82 21.84 13.52
N ARG A 49 5.89 21.52 14.25
CA ARG A 49 7.26 21.53 13.70
C ARG A 49 7.44 20.53 12.56
N LEU A 50 6.93 19.31 12.69
CA LEU A 50 7.02 18.30 11.62
C LEU A 50 6.20 18.69 10.39
N GLU A 51 5.03 19.27 10.60
CA GLU A 51 4.10 19.64 9.52
C GLU A 51 4.55 20.88 8.75
N THR A 52 5.30 21.78 9.39
CA THR A 52 5.80 23.03 8.80
C THR A 52 7.26 22.96 8.38
N ILE A 53 7.93 21.81 8.57
CA ILE A 53 9.32 21.62 8.17
C ILE A 53 9.45 21.80 6.65
N ASP A 54 10.51 22.48 6.21
CA ASP A 54 10.77 22.70 4.79
C ASP A 54 11.25 21.40 4.13
N GLU A 55 10.47 20.85 3.20
CA GLU A 55 10.78 19.61 2.46
C GLU A 55 12.15 19.67 1.78
N ARG A 56 12.55 20.85 1.30
CA ARG A 56 13.77 21.04 0.54
C ARG A 56 15.00 20.96 1.44
N ASP A 57 14.97 21.71 2.54
CA ASP A 57 16.18 22.10 3.27
C ASP A 57 16.30 21.51 4.68
N TYR A 58 15.34 20.69 5.14
CA TYR A 58 15.43 20.09 6.47
C TYR A 58 16.67 19.21 6.70
N GLU A 59 17.20 19.25 7.92
CA GLU A 59 18.34 18.45 8.37
C GLU A 59 17.89 17.25 9.24
N ILE A 60 18.82 16.29 9.42
CA ILE A 60 18.61 15.16 10.33
C ILE A 60 18.40 15.64 11.78
N LYS A 61 19.06 16.74 12.17
CA LYS A 61 18.96 17.31 13.52
C LYS A 61 17.56 17.83 13.84
N ASP A 62 16.88 18.42 12.86
CA ASP A 62 15.51 18.91 13.02
C ASP A 62 14.57 17.75 13.39
N LEU A 63 14.72 16.62 12.68
CA LEU A 63 13.97 15.41 12.98
C LEU A 63 14.35 14.77 14.32
N GLU A 64 15.63 14.82 14.72
CA GLU A 64 16.07 14.33 16.04
C GLU A 64 15.44 15.12 17.19
N GLU A 65 15.32 16.44 17.05
CA GLU A 65 14.66 17.27 18.05
C GLU A 65 13.17 16.94 18.15
N ILE A 66 12.48 16.82 17.00
CA ILE A 66 11.06 16.43 16.94
C ILE A 66 10.85 15.06 17.58
N ILE A 67 11.67 14.07 17.25
CA ILE A 67 11.61 12.72 17.82
C ILE A 67 11.75 12.78 19.34
N ARG A 68 12.75 13.51 19.86
CA ARG A 68 12.96 13.65 21.30
C ARG A 68 11.73 14.26 22.00
N ILE A 69 11.10 15.27 21.40
CA ILE A 69 9.89 15.90 21.96
C ILE A 69 8.73 14.91 21.97
N LEU A 70 8.55 14.14 20.90
CA LEU A 70 7.50 13.11 20.80
C LEU A 70 7.70 11.96 21.79
N GLU A 71 8.95 11.54 22.05
CA GLU A 71 9.25 10.52 23.05
C GLU A 71 8.85 10.97 24.46
N ASN A 72 9.09 12.25 24.79
CA ASN A 72 8.63 12.82 26.06
C ASN A 72 7.10 12.93 26.10
N ALA A 73 6.46 13.34 24.99
CA ALA A 73 5.01 13.40 24.88
C ALA A 73 4.36 12.03 25.13
N GLU A 74 4.89 10.97 24.52
CA GLU A 74 4.38 9.60 24.69
C GLU A 74 4.57 9.09 26.12
N LYS A 75 5.76 9.31 26.70
CA LYS A 75 6.12 8.82 28.04
C LYS A 75 5.27 9.43 29.14
N ASP A 76 5.00 10.73 29.04
CA ASP A 76 4.30 11.49 30.08
C ASP A 76 2.77 11.53 29.86
N ALA A 77 2.29 11.07 28.69
CA ALA A 77 0.88 11.06 28.36
C ALA A 77 0.08 10.07 29.22
N ARG A 78 -1.09 10.52 29.66
CA ARG A 78 -2.09 9.69 30.36
C ARG A 78 -3.30 9.36 29.49
N SER A 79 -3.55 10.13 28.43
CA SER A 79 -4.65 9.86 27.49
C SER A 79 -4.19 8.91 26.38
N ALA A 80 -5.02 7.91 26.08
CA ALA A 80 -4.76 6.97 25.00
C ALA A 80 -4.60 7.67 23.64
N GLU A 81 -5.39 8.70 23.39
CA GLU A 81 -5.31 9.48 22.15
C GLU A 81 -3.93 10.11 21.92
N ILE A 82 -3.37 10.77 22.94
CA ILE A 82 -2.05 11.44 22.81
C ILE A 82 -0.93 10.41 22.71
N MET A 83 -1.04 9.29 23.44
CA MET A 83 -0.10 8.18 23.27
C MET A 83 -0.12 7.63 21.85
N ASP A 84 -1.31 7.32 21.32
CA ASP A 84 -1.46 6.75 19.98
C ASP A 84 -0.97 7.72 18.89
N LYS A 85 -1.36 9.00 18.95
CA LYS A 85 -0.87 10.03 18.03
C LYS A 85 0.64 10.24 18.13
N SER A 86 1.20 10.30 19.34
CA SER A 86 2.66 10.47 19.53
C SER A 86 3.44 9.31 18.93
N ARG A 87 2.96 8.07 19.11
CA ARG A 87 3.59 6.87 18.53
C ARG A 87 3.52 6.86 17.01
N LEU A 88 2.39 7.24 16.42
CA LEU A 88 2.25 7.38 14.97
C LEU A 88 3.27 8.38 14.41
N TYR A 89 3.35 9.58 15.02
CA TYR A 89 4.29 10.63 14.62
C TYR A 89 5.74 10.20 14.83
N LEU A 90 6.04 9.39 15.86
CA LEU A 90 7.38 8.81 16.04
C LEU A 90 7.76 7.88 14.89
N VAL A 91 6.86 6.98 14.46
CA VAL A 91 7.11 6.12 13.29
C VAL A 91 7.33 6.98 12.04
N LEU A 92 6.51 8.00 11.84
CA LEU A 92 6.60 8.89 10.69
C LEU A 92 7.92 9.68 10.68
N ALA A 93 8.28 10.37 11.77
CA ALA A 93 9.50 11.16 11.87
C ALA A 93 10.77 10.31 11.72
N LEU A 94 10.79 9.11 12.32
CA LEU A 94 11.90 8.16 12.14
C LEU A 94 11.98 7.64 10.70
N THR A 95 10.84 7.41 10.05
CA THR A 95 10.81 6.98 8.64
C THR A 95 11.30 8.10 7.71
N LEU A 96 10.93 9.35 7.95
CA LEU A 96 11.46 10.52 7.22
C LEU A 96 12.97 10.69 7.45
N LYS A 97 13.44 10.49 8.69
CA LYS A 97 14.87 10.51 9.02
C LYS A 97 15.62 9.41 8.25
N ALA A 98 15.08 8.20 8.22
CA ALA A 98 15.65 7.08 7.47
C ALA A 98 15.70 7.40 5.96
N ARG A 99 14.64 7.98 5.39
CA ARG A 99 14.61 8.43 3.99
C ARG A 99 15.71 9.47 3.70
N LYS A 100 15.84 10.49 4.53
CA LYS A 100 16.86 11.56 4.35
C LYS A 100 18.28 10.98 4.43
N GLN A 101 18.53 10.08 5.39
CA GLN A 101 19.80 9.36 5.52
C GLN A 101 20.08 8.50 4.27
N TYR A 102 19.09 7.75 3.80
CA TYR A 102 19.20 6.92 2.60
C TYR A 102 19.54 7.78 1.38
N MET A 103 18.80 8.86 1.13
CA MET A 103 19.05 9.77 0.00
C MET A 103 20.43 10.43 0.08
N ALA A 104 20.87 10.85 1.27
CA ALA A 104 22.23 11.38 1.43
C ALA A 104 23.30 10.35 1.07
N ASN A 105 23.05 9.07 1.38
CA ASN A 105 23.97 7.97 1.07
C ASN A 105 23.91 7.59 -0.42
N VAL A 106 22.74 7.65 -1.05
CA VAL A 106 22.57 7.50 -2.51
C VAL A 106 23.41 8.53 -3.25
N LEU A 107 23.32 9.80 -2.87
CA LEU A 107 24.10 10.86 -3.53
C LEU A 107 25.61 10.72 -3.36
N LYS A 108 26.06 10.25 -2.20
CA LYS A 108 27.49 10.12 -1.85
C LYS A 108 28.07 8.72 -2.09
N GLY A 109 27.27 7.77 -2.55
CA GLY A 109 27.69 6.38 -2.74
C GLY A 109 28.84 6.27 -3.73
N GLN A 110 29.56 5.14 -3.68
CA GLN A 110 30.71 4.90 -4.54
C GLN A 110 30.53 3.63 -5.35
N TYR A 111 31.04 3.64 -6.58
CA TYR A 111 31.16 2.46 -7.40
C TYR A 111 32.37 1.63 -6.94
N LEU A 112 32.14 0.37 -6.59
CA LEU A 112 33.20 -0.57 -6.25
C LEU A 112 33.66 -1.32 -7.50
N ALA A 113 34.86 -1.00 -7.99
CA ALA A 113 35.42 -1.55 -9.24
C ALA A 113 36.13 -2.91 -9.08
N ASN A 114 36.30 -3.43 -7.85
CA ASN A 114 37.09 -4.64 -7.59
C ASN A 114 36.35 -5.96 -7.90
N ARG A 115 35.29 -5.94 -8.71
CA ARG A 115 34.54 -7.12 -9.15
C ARG A 115 34.43 -7.17 -10.67
N ALA A 116 34.09 -8.33 -11.23
CA ALA A 116 33.91 -8.54 -12.67
C ALA A 116 32.96 -7.51 -13.31
N GLU A 117 32.00 -7.01 -12.53
CA GLU A 117 31.21 -5.83 -12.88
C GLU A 117 31.21 -4.84 -11.71
N PRO A 118 31.51 -3.54 -11.96
CA PRO A 118 31.41 -2.52 -10.93
C PRO A 118 29.96 -2.38 -10.47
N PHE A 119 29.75 -2.36 -9.15
CA PHE A 119 28.41 -2.17 -8.56
C PHE A 119 28.44 -1.02 -7.56
N PHE A 120 27.31 -0.31 -7.48
CA PHE A 120 27.15 0.83 -6.58
C PHE A 120 26.89 0.34 -5.15
N ALA A 121 27.70 0.81 -4.20
CA ALA A 121 27.60 0.41 -2.80
C ALA A 121 27.19 1.59 -1.91
N LEU A 122 26.16 1.34 -1.10
CA LEU A 122 25.62 2.29 -0.13
C LEU A 122 25.96 1.82 1.28
N ASP A 123 26.39 2.75 2.15
CA ASP A 123 26.35 2.50 3.59
C ASP A 123 24.91 2.61 4.07
N VAL A 124 24.28 1.48 4.41
CA VAL A 124 22.89 1.46 4.89
C VAL A 124 22.81 1.32 6.41
N LYS A 125 23.94 1.22 7.12
CA LYS A 125 23.95 0.95 8.57
C LYS A 125 23.21 2.03 9.38
N PRO A 126 23.45 3.35 9.18
CA PRO A 126 22.70 4.39 9.89
C PRO A 126 21.20 4.33 9.61
N VAL A 127 20.82 3.99 8.38
CA VAL A 127 19.41 3.87 7.96
C VAL A 127 18.74 2.70 8.69
N LEU A 128 19.40 1.54 8.75
CA LEU A 128 18.92 0.35 9.44
C LEU A 128 18.74 0.57 10.95
N GLU A 129 19.66 1.31 11.58
CA GLU A 129 19.55 1.69 13.00
C GLU A 129 18.30 2.55 13.25
N THR A 130 18.07 3.58 12.42
CA THR A 130 16.86 4.42 12.49
C THR A 130 15.59 3.58 12.27
N LEU A 131 15.58 2.71 11.25
CA LEU A 131 14.43 1.84 10.94
C LEU A 131 14.15 0.81 12.05
N ARG A 132 15.17 0.38 12.80
CA ARG A 132 14.98 -0.49 13.96
C ARG A 132 14.21 0.22 15.07
N ILE A 133 14.48 1.50 15.31
CA ILE A 133 13.74 2.32 16.28
C ILE A 133 12.31 2.54 15.76
N ALA A 134 12.13 2.86 14.48
CA ALA A 134 10.79 3.01 13.88
C ALA A 134 9.96 1.72 14.04
N LYS A 135 10.57 0.54 13.83
CA LYS A 135 9.90 -0.76 14.01
C LYS A 135 9.40 -1.00 15.43
N LYS A 136 10.12 -0.48 16.44
CA LYS A 136 9.68 -0.58 17.84
C LYS A 136 8.35 0.14 18.01
N TRP A 137 8.26 1.38 17.54
CA TRP A 137 7.06 2.20 17.64
C TRP A 137 5.92 1.67 16.76
N LEU A 138 6.22 1.20 15.54
CA LEU A 138 5.21 0.61 14.65
C LEU A 138 4.53 -0.60 15.30
N ARG A 139 5.30 -1.50 15.92
CA ARG A 139 4.74 -2.64 16.68
C ARG A 139 3.87 -2.18 17.86
N SER A 140 4.26 -1.11 18.54
CA SER A 140 3.43 -0.52 19.60
C SER A 140 2.10 -0.02 19.03
N CYS A 141 2.10 0.66 17.87
CA CYS A 141 0.87 1.09 17.21
C CYS A 141 -0.01 -0.10 16.83
N GLU A 142 0.55 -1.10 16.16
CA GLU A 142 -0.18 -2.28 15.69
C GLU A 142 -0.81 -3.09 16.83
N ALA A 143 -0.16 -3.16 17.99
CA ALA A 143 -0.63 -3.93 19.14
C ALA A 143 -1.57 -3.14 20.07
N GLN A 144 -1.43 -1.82 20.16
CA GLN A 144 -2.06 -1.02 21.23
C GLN A 144 -3.04 0.03 20.73
N PHE A 145 -3.10 0.34 19.43
CA PHE A 145 -4.07 1.32 18.91
C PHE A 145 -5.49 0.84 19.16
N LYS A 146 -6.21 1.66 19.93
CA LYS A 146 -7.64 1.46 20.18
C LYS A 146 -8.50 2.36 19.28
N SER A 147 -7.90 3.39 18.69
CA SER A 147 -8.59 4.35 17.83
C SER A 147 -8.69 3.83 16.40
N ASN A 148 -9.92 3.52 15.95
CA ASN A 148 -10.20 3.18 14.55
C ASN A 148 -9.91 4.35 13.60
N ALA A 149 -10.02 5.61 14.08
CA ALA A 149 -9.81 6.80 13.25
C ALA A 149 -8.38 6.94 12.73
N LEU A 150 -7.37 6.48 13.49
CA LEU A 150 -5.96 6.55 13.08
C LEU A 150 -5.52 5.34 12.23
N ARG A 151 -6.44 4.43 11.90
CA ARG A 151 -6.06 3.17 11.24
C ARG A 151 -5.59 3.40 9.80
N ALA A 152 -6.23 4.30 9.06
CA ALA A 152 -5.81 4.66 7.70
C ALA A 152 -4.43 5.34 7.71
N ASP A 153 -4.22 6.30 8.62
CA ASP A 153 -2.93 6.95 8.83
C ASP A 153 -1.81 5.95 9.16
N LEU A 154 -2.10 4.99 10.05
CA LEU A 154 -1.15 3.93 10.39
C LEU A 154 -0.77 3.08 9.17
N LEU A 155 -1.72 2.77 8.30
CA LEU A 155 -1.47 2.00 7.07
C LEU A 155 -0.62 2.79 6.08
N PHE A 156 -0.90 4.07 5.89
CA PHE A 156 -0.07 4.94 5.07
C PHE A 156 1.37 5.03 5.60
N VAL A 157 1.54 5.31 6.90
CA VAL A 157 2.85 5.41 7.55
C VAL A 157 3.58 4.05 7.53
N SER A 158 2.87 2.94 7.70
CA SER A 158 3.43 1.58 7.55
C SER A 158 3.93 1.33 6.13
N GLY A 159 3.18 1.76 5.11
CA GLY A 159 3.60 1.72 3.71
C GLY A 159 4.91 2.49 3.47
N LEU A 160 5.02 3.70 4.01
CA LEU A 160 6.26 4.50 3.93
C LEU A 160 7.43 3.79 4.63
N TYR A 161 7.20 3.28 5.84
CA TYR A 161 8.23 2.56 6.62
C TYR A 161 8.75 1.34 5.85
N HIS A 162 7.85 0.50 5.35
CA HIS A 162 8.22 -0.72 4.62
C HIS A 162 8.87 -0.42 3.26
N THR A 163 8.53 0.70 2.63
CA THR A 163 9.23 1.19 1.42
C THR A 163 10.68 1.51 1.74
N GLN A 164 10.96 2.28 2.81
CA GLN A 164 12.33 2.59 3.22
C GLN A 164 13.10 1.33 3.65
N LYS A 165 12.43 0.43 4.36
CA LYS A 165 13.02 -0.85 4.76
C LYS A 165 13.41 -1.71 3.55
N MET A 166 12.54 -1.81 2.54
CA MET A 166 12.83 -2.52 1.29
C MET A 166 14.12 -2.03 0.63
N LEU A 167 14.34 -0.72 0.57
CA LEU A 167 15.53 -0.13 -0.07
C LEU A 167 16.87 -0.52 0.60
N THR A 168 16.82 -0.93 1.87
CA THR A 168 18.01 -1.35 2.64
C THR A 168 18.25 -2.85 2.64
N GLN A 169 17.32 -3.65 2.11
CA GLN A 169 17.33 -5.12 2.18
C GLN A 169 17.67 -5.76 0.83
N ARG A 170 17.92 -7.08 0.84
CA ARG A 170 18.21 -7.88 -0.37
C ARG A 170 17.39 -9.17 -0.38
N GLY A 171 17.25 -9.78 -1.55
CA GLY A 171 16.63 -11.09 -1.71
C GLY A 171 15.18 -11.16 -1.22
N SER A 172 14.85 -12.24 -0.49
CA SER A 172 13.50 -12.51 0.01
C SER A 172 13.00 -11.46 1.01
N GLU A 173 13.89 -10.92 1.85
CA GLU A 173 13.50 -9.89 2.83
C GLU A 173 13.07 -8.59 2.16
N ARG A 174 13.79 -8.18 1.10
CA ARG A 174 13.42 -7.02 0.27
C ARG A 174 12.02 -7.21 -0.30
N ARG A 175 11.75 -8.41 -0.84
CA ARG A 175 10.46 -8.76 -1.43
C ARG A 175 9.33 -8.78 -0.39
N GLU A 176 9.56 -9.34 0.78
CA GLU A 176 8.57 -9.34 1.87
C GLU A 176 8.22 -7.92 2.31
N SER A 177 9.23 -7.05 2.46
CA SER A 177 9.01 -5.64 2.79
C SER A 177 8.26 -4.91 1.67
N LEU A 178 8.58 -5.16 0.39
CA LEU A 178 7.83 -4.62 -0.74
C LEU A 178 6.36 -5.02 -0.68
N TRP A 179 6.06 -6.32 -0.55
CA TRP A 179 4.68 -6.79 -0.50
C TRP A 179 3.91 -6.24 0.70
N THR A 180 4.59 -6.07 1.83
CA THR A 180 3.98 -5.46 3.02
C THR A 180 3.66 -3.99 2.77
N ALA A 181 4.56 -3.24 2.13
CA ALA A 181 4.31 -1.85 1.74
C ALA A 181 3.14 -1.72 0.77
N VAL A 182 3.11 -2.55 -0.29
CA VAL A 182 2.03 -2.58 -1.28
C VAL A 182 0.69 -2.85 -0.61
N ARG A 183 0.60 -3.86 0.25
CA ARG A 183 -0.63 -4.16 1.00
C ARG A 183 -1.06 -3.02 1.92
N ALA A 184 -0.11 -2.39 2.61
CA ALA A 184 -0.41 -1.28 3.51
C ALA A 184 -1.01 -0.08 2.77
N PHE A 185 -0.42 0.32 1.64
CA PHE A 185 -0.99 1.37 0.79
C PHE A 185 -2.35 0.96 0.19
N ARG A 186 -2.50 -0.29 -0.25
CA ARG A 186 -3.77 -0.81 -0.76
C ARG A 186 -4.87 -0.79 0.31
N GLN A 187 -4.56 -1.20 1.53
CA GLN A 187 -5.48 -1.14 2.66
C GLN A 187 -5.80 0.30 3.08
N CYS A 188 -4.85 1.23 2.95
CA CYS A 188 -5.11 2.66 3.17
C CYS A 188 -6.17 3.18 2.19
N LEU A 189 -6.00 2.88 0.90
CA LEU A 189 -6.95 3.29 -0.16
C LEU A 189 -8.33 2.66 0.02
N GLY A 190 -8.39 1.37 0.35
CA GLY A 190 -9.67 0.70 0.57
C GLY A 190 -10.40 1.17 1.82
N ARG A 191 -9.70 1.34 2.95
CA ARG A 191 -10.36 1.69 4.23
C ARG A 191 -10.98 3.08 4.26
N SER A 192 -10.45 4.02 3.48
CA SER A 192 -10.93 5.39 3.44
C SER A 192 -10.79 5.91 2.01
N PRO A 193 -11.83 5.76 1.17
CA PRO A 193 -11.84 6.29 -0.19
C PRO A 193 -11.68 7.81 -0.25
N ASP A 194 -12.13 8.49 0.79
CA ASP A 194 -12.04 9.93 1.03
C ASP A 194 -10.82 10.32 1.89
N TYR A 195 -9.81 9.44 1.99
CA TYR A 195 -8.70 9.57 2.93
C TYR A 195 -8.15 10.99 3.01
N GLN A 196 -8.14 11.53 4.22
CA GLN A 196 -7.43 12.75 4.57
C GLN A 196 -6.64 12.47 5.85
N SER A 197 -5.32 12.58 5.76
CA SER A 197 -4.47 12.31 6.92
C SER A 197 -4.70 13.33 8.05
N ASP A 198 -4.68 12.87 9.32
CA ASP A 198 -4.72 13.77 10.49
C ASP A 198 -3.42 14.59 10.63
N PHE A 199 -2.40 14.27 9.84
CA PHE A 199 -1.13 14.97 9.77
C PHE A 199 -0.89 15.60 8.40
N ARG A 200 0.04 16.55 8.35
CA ARG A 200 0.58 17.08 7.08
C ARG A 200 2.03 16.64 6.89
N LEU A 201 2.40 16.33 5.65
CA LEU A 201 3.81 16.17 5.29
C LEU A 201 4.23 17.41 4.52
N PHE A 202 5.15 18.17 5.11
CA PHE A 202 5.69 19.38 4.48
C PHE A 202 4.59 20.34 4.02
N GLY A 203 3.64 20.60 4.91
CA GLY A 203 2.48 21.47 4.67
C GLY A 203 1.35 20.85 3.86
N ARG A 204 1.49 19.62 3.33
CA ARG A 204 0.49 18.97 2.48
C ARG A 204 -0.26 17.87 3.21
N THR A 205 -1.60 17.95 3.19
CA THR A 205 -2.47 16.84 3.59
C THR A 205 -2.27 15.68 2.61
N GLN A 206 -2.20 14.45 3.12
CA GLN A 206 -2.12 13.27 2.27
C GLN A 206 -3.54 12.83 1.90
N THR A 207 -3.78 12.65 0.60
CA THR A 207 -5.06 12.22 0.03
C THR A 207 -4.87 10.88 -0.69
N PRO A 208 -5.94 10.25 -1.25
CA PRO A 208 -5.79 9.03 -2.04
C PRO A 208 -4.78 9.20 -3.19
N ARG A 209 -4.65 10.41 -3.77
CA ARG A 209 -3.67 10.71 -4.82
C ARG A 209 -2.25 10.54 -4.31
N GLU A 210 -1.90 11.10 -3.16
CA GLU A 210 -0.57 10.93 -2.55
C GLU A 210 -0.29 9.48 -2.19
N VAL A 211 -1.29 8.74 -1.68
CA VAL A 211 -1.15 7.31 -1.36
C VAL A 211 -0.81 6.51 -2.62
N LYS A 212 -1.54 6.75 -3.73
CA LYS A 212 -1.29 6.09 -5.01
C LYS A 212 0.08 6.48 -5.60
N LEU A 213 0.52 7.74 -5.48
CA LEU A 213 1.88 8.16 -5.87
C LEU A 213 2.95 7.43 -5.04
N ARG A 214 2.78 7.31 -3.72
CA ARG A 214 3.72 6.57 -2.86
C ARG A 214 3.74 5.07 -3.16
N LEU A 215 2.59 4.49 -3.51
CA LEU A 215 2.51 3.11 -3.97
C LEU A 215 3.28 2.90 -5.28
N ALA A 216 3.09 3.79 -6.27
CA ALA A 216 3.81 3.70 -7.54
C ALA A 216 5.33 3.93 -7.37
N GLU A 217 5.76 4.87 -6.53
CA GLU A 217 7.17 5.05 -6.14
C GLU A 217 7.74 3.76 -5.52
N CYS A 218 7.00 3.14 -4.60
CA CYS A 218 7.38 1.87 -3.96
C CYS A 218 7.56 0.74 -4.98
N LEU A 219 6.62 0.58 -5.91
CA LEU A 219 6.67 -0.45 -6.95
C LEU A 219 7.84 -0.22 -7.93
N ALA A 220 8.06 1.03 -8.35
CA ALA A 220 9.16 1.39 -9.25
C ALA A 220 10.52 1.02 -8.64
N PHE A 221 10.79 1.47 -7.40
CA PHE A 221 12.01 1.08 -6.69
C PHE A 221 12.03 -0.40 -6.24
N GLY A 222 10.87 -1.04 -6.17
CA GLY A 222 10.71 -2.47 -5.89
C GLY A 222 11.12 -3.37 -7.06
N GLY A 223 11.30 -2.81 -8.26
CA GLY A 223 11.59 -3.57 -9.48
C GLY A 223 10.33 -4.02 -10.24
N HIS A 224 9.19 -3.38 -9.98
CA HIS A 224 7.92 -3.60 -10.67
C HIS A 224 7.44 -2.29 -11.35
N PRO A 225 8.23 -1.73 -12.29
CA PRO A 225 7.88 -0.46 -12.93
C PRO A 225 6.68 -0.57 -13.87
N ASP A 226 6.31 -1.79 -14.30
CA ASP A 226 5.08 -2.10 -15.03
C ASP A 226 3.82 -1.85 -14.20
N GLU A 227 3.82 -2.29 -12.94
CA GLU A 227 2.71 -2.04 -12.01
C GLU A 227 2.67 -0.57 -11.58
N ALA A 228 3.84 0.05 -11.38
CA ALA A 228 3.94 1.49 -11.13
C ALA A 228 3.33 2.30 -12.28
N TRP A 229 3.68 1.96 -13.53
CA TRP A 229 3.14 2.60 -14.72
C TRP A 229 1.64 2.40 -14.86
N SER A 230 1.13 1.20 -14.55
CA SER A 230 -0.31 0.90 -14.58
C SER A 230 -1.13 1.79 -13.63
N ILE A 231 -0.53 2.21 -12.51
CA ILE A 231 -1.14 3.17 -11.58
C ILE A 231 -1.03 4.60 -12.12
N ILE A 232 0.16 5.01 -12.58
CA ILE A 232 0.44 6.39 -13.02
C ILE A 232 -0.32 6.76 -14.30
N ALA A 233 -0.54 5.79 -15.19
CA ALA A 233 -1.20 5.98 -16.48
C ALA A 233 -2.74 5.90 -16.41
N ASP A 234 -3.32 5.64 -15.23
CA ASP A 234 -4.77 5.57 -15.08
C ASP A 234 -5.46 6.93 -15.32
N TYR A 235 -6.71 6.91 -15.77
CA TYR A 235 -7.47 8.12 -16.11
C TYR A 235 -7.75 9.01 -14.89
N GLU A 236 -7.88 8.44 -13.69
CA GLU A 236 -7.99 9.22 -12.44
C GLU A 236 -6.71 10.01 -12.10
N PHE A 237 -5.61 9.68 -12.78
CA PHE A 237 -4.32 10.36 -12.69
C PHE A 237 -4.05 11.35 -13.84
N MET A 238 -5.04 11.61 -14.70
CA MET A 238 -4.95 12.72 -15.64
C MET A 238 -4.61 14.03 -14.91
N PRO A 239 -3.87 14.95 -15.57
CA PRO A 239 -3.47 16.20 -14.95
C PRO A 239 -4.71 16.94 -14.44
N LEU A 240 -4.69 17.36 -13.17
CA LEU A 240 -5.78 18.13 -12.57
C LEU A 240 -6.05 19.38 -13.41
N ALA A 241 -4.98 19.96 -13.98
CA ALA A 241 -5.05 21.13 -14.85
C ALA A 241 -5.96 20.95 -16.07
N GLU A 242 -6.03 19.75 -16.67
CA GLU A 242 -6.90 19.47 -17.82
C GLU A 242 -8.35 19.20 -17.40
N ALA A 243 -8.58 18.68 -16.19
CA ALA A 243 -9.90 18.33 -15.70
C ALA A 243 -10.64 19.50 -15.00
N ALA A 244 -9.92 20.49 -14.44
CA ALA A 244 -10.51 21.44 -13.49
C ALA A 244 -9.99 22.89 -13.54
N ALA A 245 -9.24 23.31 -14.58
CA ALA A 245 -8.60 24.64 -14.61
C ALA A 245 -7.78 24.95 -13.33
N THR A 246 -7.22 23.91 -12.71
CA THR A 246 -6.39 24.01 -11.50
C THR A 246 -4.96 24.42 -11.82
N ASP A 247 -4.27 24.95 -10.81
CA ASP A 247 -2.86 25.33 -10.87
C ASP A 247 -1.99 24.16 -11.41
N PRO A 248 -1.25 24.35 -12.53
CA PRO A 248 -0.32 23.35 -13.09
C PRO A 248 0.66 22.77 -12.07
N ARG A 249 0.91 23.48 -10.95
CA ARG A 249 1.76 23.01 -9.85
C ARG A 249 1.31 21.72 -9.19
N ALA A 250 0.01 21.44 -9.18
CA ALA A 250 -0.56 20.24 -8.55
C ALA A 250 -0.15 18.94 -9.25
N ASP A 251 0.32 19.03 -10.50
CA ASP A 251 0.71 17.88 -11.31
C ASP A 251 2.21 17.58 -11.29
N HIS A 252 3.05 18.44 -10.67
CA HIS A 252 4.49 18.21 -10.60
C HIS A 252 4.87 16.88 -9.93
N ALA A 253 4.20 16.50 -8.83
CA ALA A 253 4.49 15.22 -8.18
C ALA A 253 4.18 14.01 -9.10
N TRP A 254 3.11 14.11 -9.88
CA TRP A 254 2.75 13.09 -10.86
C TRP A 254 3.72 13.07 -12.05
N LEU A 255 4.06 14.22 -12.63
CA LEU A 255 5.04 14.32 -13.72
C LEU A 255 6.41 13.79 -13.33
N HIS A 256 6.87 14.11 -12.12
CA HIS A 256 8.12 13.58 -11.56
C HIS A 256 8.06 12.05 -11.51
N LEU A 257 6.99 11.49 -10.93
CA LEU A 257 6.87 10.04 -10.78
C LEU A 257 6.64 9.32 -12.12
N LYS A 258 5.94 9.94 -13.06
CA LYS A 258 5.79 9.48 -14.44
C LYS A 258 7.15 9.38 -15.15
N GLY A 259 7.97 10.41 -15.02
CA GLY A 259 9.35 10.40 -15.50
C GLY A 259 10.19 9.29 -14.87
N LEU A 260 10.09 9.11 -13.55
CA LEU A 260 10.77 8.03 -12.82
C LEU A 260 10.34 6.64 -13.33
N ALA A 261 9.04 6.39 -13.46
CA ALA A 261 8.53 5.10 -13.92
C ALA A 261 8.98 4.78 -15.35
N LEU A 262 8.89 5.76 -16.27
CA LEU A 262 9.40 5.60 -17.65
C LEU A 262 10.90 5.29 -17.68
N ALA A 263 11.70 6.02 -16.89
CA ALA A 263 13.13 5.77 -16.79
C ALA A 263 13.44 4.39 -16.20
N MET A 264 12.68 3.96 -15.19
CA MET A 264 12.77 2.63 -14.59
C MET A 264 12.33 1.52 -15.54
N MET A 265 11.48 1.79 -16.55
CA MET A 265 11.13 0.85 -17.63
C MET A 265 12.16 0.86 -18.78
N GLY A 266 13.15 1.75 -18.76
CA GLY A 266 14.09 1.94 -19.87
C GLY A 266 13.58 2.80 -21.03
N ALA A 267 12.40 3.43 -20.89
CA ALA A 267 11.83 4.36 -21.88
C ALA A 267 12.44 5.76 -21.71
N TYR A 268 13.76 5.87 -21.88
CA TYR A 268 14.52 7.06 -21.48
C TYR A 268 14.18 8.32 -22.29
N GLU A 269 13.86 8.22 -23.58
CA GLU A 269 13.50 9.38 -24.39
C GLU A 269 12.20 10.03 -23.91
N GLU A 270 11.19 9.22 -23.60
CA GLU A 270 9.92 9.69 -23.07
C GLU A 270 10.05 10.20 -21.63
N ALA A 271 10.89 9.53 -20.82
CA ALA A 271 11.23 10.01 -19.49
C ALA A 271 11.86 11.41 -19.57
N ALA A 272 12.80 11.62 -20.49
CA ALA A 272 13.41 12.92 -20.73
C ALA A 272 12.39 13.96 -21.20
N ALA A 273 11.48 13.59 -22.11
CA ALA A 273 10.42 14.48 -22.57
C ALA A 273 9.52 14.99 -21.43
N VAL A 274 9.11 14.09 -20.52
CA VAL A 274 8.31 14.44 -19.34
C VAL A 274 9.12 15.29 -18.36
N LEU A 275 10.35 14.88 -18.03
CA LEU A 275 11.17 15.52 -17.01
C LEU A 275 11.77 16.86 -17.45
N ASN A 276 11.90 17.11 -18.76
CA ASN A 276 12.43 18.37 -19.30
C ASN A 276 11.65 19.60 -18.83
N GLY A 277 10.36 19.46 -18.54
CA GLY A 277 9.53 20.53 -17.98
C GLY A 277 10.07 21.08 -16.66
N PHE A 278 10.79 20.28 -15.85
CA PHE A 278 11.34 20.72 -14.57
C PHE A 278 12.53 21.68 -14.70
N LYS A 279 13.13 21.82 -15.88
CA LYS A 279 14.23 22.80 -16.12
C LYS A 279 13.81 24.25 -15.86
N ILE A 280 12.51 24.54 -15.94
CA ILE A 280 11.95 25.87 -15.73
C ILE A 280 11.12 26.01 -14.44
N VAL A 281 10.99 24.93 -13.66
CA VAL A 281 10.19 24.92 -12.42
C VAL A 281 11.02 25.48 -11.26
N SER A 282 10.40 26.36 -10.46
CA SER A 282 11.04 26.91 -9.26
C SER A 282 10.90 25.96 -8.06
N PRO A 283 11.89 25.90 -7.14
CA PRO A 283 11.73 25.19 -5.86
C PRO A 283 10.55 25.68 -5.01
N GLN A 284 10.08 26.92 -5.22
CA GLN A 284 8.87 27.42 -4.55
C GLN A 284 7.60 26.72 -5.03
N ASP A 285 7.57 26.35 -6.32
CA ASP A 285 6.43 25.67 -6.95
C ASP A 285 6.47 24.17 -6.66
N TYR A 286 7.68 23.59 -6.63
CA TYR A 286 7.91 22.19 -6.33
C TYR A 286 9.21 22.00 -5.53
N PRO A 287 9.14 21.85 -4.19
CA PRO A 287 10.33 21.79 -3.32
C PRO A 287 11.36 20.72 -3.70
N VAL A 288 10.91 19.60 -4.27
CA VAL A 288 11.77 18.49 -4.70
C VAL A 288 12.12 18.52 -6.19
N VAL A 289 12.04 19.69 -6.85
CA VAL A 289 12.45 19.89 -8.25
C VAL A 289 13.88 19.44 -8.52
N GLU A 290 14.77 19.58 -7.55
CA GLU A 290 16.16 19.15 -7.68
C GLU A 290 16.29 17.63 -7.83
N GLU A 291 15.40 16.85 -7.19
CA GLU A 291 15.37 15.39 -7.35
C GLU A 291 14.91 15.03 -8.77
N ALA A 292 13.90 15.72 -9.31
CA ALA A 292 13.44 15.52 -10.68
C ALA A 292 14.51 15.88 -11.73
N LEU A 293 15.27 16.96 -11.50
CA LEU A 293 16.41 17.33 -12.34
C LEU A 293 17.57 16.33 -12.21
N TRP A 294 17.84 15.84 -11.01
CA TRP A 294 18.84 14.79 -10.79
C TRP A 294 18.48 13.47 -11.50
N LEU A 295 17.20 13.09 -11.51
CA LEU A 295 16.69 12.00 -12.33
C LEU A 295 16.91 12.26 -13.83
N LEU A 296 16.57 13.48 -14.31
CA LEU A 296 16.76 13.87 -15.71
C LEU A 296 18.23 13.80 -16.15
N GLU A 297 19.16 14.25 -15.31
CA GLU A 297 20.60 14.13 -15.54
C GLU A 297 20.98 12.66 -15.75
N GLY A 298 20.54 11.76 -14.87
CA GLY A 298 20.78 10.32 -15.01
C GLY A 298 20.11 9.69 -16.25
N VAL A 299 18.96 10.22 -16.68
CA VAL A 299 18.29 9.76 -17.91
C VAL A 299 19.12 10.14 -19.14
N TYR A 300 19.69 11.35 -19.17
CA TYR A 300 20.59 11.76 -20.25
C TYR A 300 21.88 10.96 -20.29
N ASP A 301 22.44 10.61 -19.13
CA ASP A 301 23.59 9.70 -19.08
C ASP A 301 23.27 8.34 -19.71
N ARG A 302 22.10 7.76 -19.41
CA ARG A 302 21.66 6.49 -20.03
C ARG A 302 21.39 6.62 -21.52
N LEU A 303 20.76 7.71 -21.95
CA LEU A 303 20.56 7.98 -23.38
C LEU A 303 21.88 8.07 -24.12
N ARG A 304 22.87 8.78 -23.56
CA ARG A 304 24.22 8.86 -24.12
C ARG A 304 24.89 7.48 -24.20
N GLU A 305 24.80 6.69 -23.14
CA GLU A 305 25.38 5.33 -23.11
C GLU A 305 24.78 4.42 -24.21
N ILE A 306 23.48 4.55 -24.49
CA ILE A 306 22.76 3.69 -25.44
C ILE A 306 22.89 4.18 -26.88
N SER A 307 22.73 5.48 -27.12
CA SER A 307 22.74 6.05 -28.48
C SER A 307 24.14 6.42 -28.98
N GLY A 308 25.09 6.68 -28.07
CA GLY A 308 26.40 7.23 -28.41
C GLY A 308 26.39 8.71 -28.83
N GLU A 309 25.24 9.39 -28.72
CA GLU A 309 25.09 10.77 -29.19
C GLU A 309 25.59 11.78 -28.15
N GLU A 310 26.58 12.59 -28.52
CA GLU A 310 27.15 13.63 -27.65
C GLU A 310 26.17 14.74 -27.25
N ARG A 311 25.04 14.90 -27.96
CA ARG A 311 23.99 15.85 -27.55
C ARG A 311 23.47 15.57 -26.14
N PHE A 312 23.36 14.30 -25.76
CA PHE A 312 22.87 13.93 -24.43
C PHE A 312 23.91 14.23 -23.34
N ALA A 313 25.21 14.18 -23.67
CA ALA A 313 26.26 14.64 -22.77
C ALA A 313 26.16 16.16 -22.51
N MET A 314 25.82 16.94 -23.53
CA MET A 314 25.59 18.37 -23.39
C MET A 314 24.34 18.65 -22.54
N GLU A 315 23.25 17.94 -22.78
CA GLU A 315 22.02 18.06 -22.00
C GLU A 315 22.23 17.74 -20.51
N ALA A 316 22.94 16.64 -20.20
CA ALA A 316 23.31 16.30 -18.82
C ALA A 316 24.11 17.43 -18.14
N ARG A 317 25.08 18.03 -18.85
CA ARG A 317 25.86 19.18 -18.33
C ARG A 317 25.00 20.42 -18.06
N ILE A 318 24.00 20.69 -18.91
CA ILE A 318 23.06 21.79 -18.69
C ILE A 318 22.27 21.55 -17.41
N VAL A 319 21.76 20.33 -17.22
CA VAL A 319 21.01 19.97 -16.00
C VAL A 319 21.90 20.07 -14.75
N ALA A 320 23.14 19.57 -14.81
CA ALA A 320 24.11 19.71 -13.72
C ALA A 320 24.38 21.19 -13.37
N ALA A 321 24.47 22.07 -14.38
CA ALA A 321 24.62 23.51 -14.16
C ALA A 321 23.38 24.14 -13.50
N LEU A 322 22.17 23.69 -13.86
CA LEU A 322 20.93 24.11 -13.21
C LEU A 322 20.90 23.67 -11.74
N LEU A 323 21.25 22.41 -11.44
CA LEU A 323 21.35 21.89 -10.08
C LEU A 323 22.34 22.70 -9.23
N LYS A 324 23.51 23.05 -9.78
CA LYS A 324 24.48 23.95 -9.14
C LYS A 324 23.89 25.33 -8.85
N LYS A 325 23.09 25.88 -9.76
CA LYS A 325 22.44 27.19 -9.61
C LYS A 325 21.39 27.20 -8.50
N LEU A 326 20.68 26.09 -8.28
CA LEU A 326 19.63 25.98 -7.26
C LEU A 326 20.18 25.98 -5.84
N LYS A 327 21.44 25.58 -5.63
CA LYS A 327 22.14 25.58 -4.32
C LYS A 327 21.53 24.67 -3.24
N GLY A 328 20.71 23.68 -3.59
CA GLY A 328 20.16 22.72 -2.63
C GLY A 328 21.01 21.44 -2.48
N PRO A 329 20.46 20.35 -1.91
CA PRO A 329 21.23 19.14 -1.60
C PRO A 329 21.92 18.49 -2.81
N TYR A 330 21.41 18.71 -4.01
CA TYR A 330 21.93 18.21 -5.29
C TYR A 330 22.90 19.18 -5.96
N SER A 331 23.35 20.26 -5.31
CA SER A 331 24.25 21.25 -5.91
C SER A 331 25.74 21.01 -5.64
N LYS A 332 26.11 19.93 -4.95
CA LYS A 332 27.47 19.67 -4.45
C LYS A 332 28.37 19.08 -5.53
N GLU A 333 29.67 19.37 -5.50
CA GLU A 333 30.60 18.98 -6.59
C GLU A 333 30.86 17.47 -6.73
N GLN A 334 30.39 16.62 -5.81
CA GLN A 334 30.71 15.20 -5.74
C GLN A 334 29.49 14.26 -5.65
N TYR A 335 28.29 14.69 -6.07
CA TYR A 335 27.16 13.76 -6.10
C TYR A 335 27.21 12.86 -7.34
N THR A 336 26.69 11.64 -7.20
CA THR A 336 26.54 10.70 -8.32
C THR A 336 25.21 10.92 -9.04
N THR A 337 25.19 10.79 -10.37
CA THR A 337 23.96 10.96 -11.16
C THR A 337 22.98 9.83 -10.91
N ALA A 338 21.69 10.05 -11.15
CA ALA A 338 20.65 9.04 -10.93
C ALA A 338 20.76 7.81 -11.85
N ALA A 339 21.67 7.80 -12.84
CA ALA A 339 21.82 6.71 -13.80
C ALA A 339 21.97 5.33 -13.12
N HIS A 340 22.61 5.29 -11.96
CA HIS A 340 22.83 4.08 -11.16
C HIS A 340 21.53 3.46 -10.60
N LEU A 341 20.46 4.24 -10.48
CA LEU A 341 19.15 3.73 -10.04
C LEU A 341 18.45 2.95 -11.14
N PHE A 342 18.73 3.26 -12.41
CA PHE A 342 18.02 2.65 -13.53
C PHE A 342 18.59 1.25 -13.83
N PRO A 343 17.73 0.21 -13.79
CA PRO A 343 18.14 -1.15 -14.07
C PRO A 343 18.51 -1.33 -15.55
N ARG A 344 19.45 -2.24 -15.81
CA ARG A 344 19.75 -2.73 -17.15
C ARG A 344 18.85 -3.91 -17.44
N TRP A 345 17.82 -3.67 -18.23
CA TRP A 345 16.82 -4.67 -18.56
C TRP A 345 17.30 -5.66 -19.61
N LEU A 346 16.78 -6.89 -19.54
CA LEU A 346 16.95 -7.84 -20.62
C LEU A 346 16.08 -7.41 -21.81
N PRO A 347 16.43 -7.80 -23.05
CA PRO A 347 15.63 -7.45 -24.22
C PRO A 347 14.15 -7.85 -24.09
N GLY A 348 13.87 -9.00 -23.48
CA GLY A 348 12.49 -9.44 -23.25
C GLY A 348 11.73 -8.54 -22.26
N ASP A 349 12.40 -7.99 -21.25
CA ASP A 349 11.76 -7.07 -20.28
C ASP A 349 11.33 -5.78 -21.00
N LEU A 350 12.17 -5.25 -21.91
CA LEU A 350 11.83 -4.06 -22.71
C LEU A 350 10.63 -4.32 -23.63
N THR A 351 10.58 -5.50 -24.28
CA THR A 351 9.42 -5.90 -25.07
C THR A 351 8.16 -6.04 -24.21
N TYR A 352 8.29 -6.60 -23.00
CA TYR A 352 7.18 -6.69 -22.04
C TYR A 352 6.66 -5.29 -21.65
N PHE A 353 7.54 -4.34 -21.34
CA PHE A 353 7.14 -2.97 -21.02
C PHE A 353 6.44 -2.25 -22.17
N ALA A 354 6.89 -2.47 -23.41
CA ALA A 354 6.18 -1.97 -24.59
C ALA A 354 4.76 -2.55 -24.70
N ALA A 355 4.59 -3.84 -24.36
CA ALA A 355 3.28 -4.47 -24.34
C ALA A 355 2.38 -3.94 -23.24
N VAL A 356 2.90 -3.71 -22.03
CA VAL A 356 2.14 -3.10 -20.91
C VAL A 356 1.58 -1.75 -21.35
N ARG A 357 2.41 -0.93 -22.01
CA ARG A 357 2.00 0.38 -22.52
C ARG A 357 0.94 0.28 -23.61
N ALA A 358 1.12 -0.62 -24.58
CA ALA A 358 0.12 -0.87 -25.62
C ALA A 358 -1.22 -1.31 -25.03
N HIS A 359 -1.19 -2.22 -24.06
CA HIS A 359 -2.39 -2.70 -23.38
C HIS A 359 -3.14 -1.58 -22.66
N LEU A 360 -2.44 -0.71 -21.92
CA LEU A 360 -3.05 0.43 -21.22
C LEU A 360 -3.59 1.49 -22.18
N ALA A 361 -3.03 1.60 -23.39
CA ALA A 361 -3.55 2.45 -24.46
C ALA A 361 -4.78 1.84 -25.18
N GLY A 362 -5.22 0.63 -24.80
CA GLY A 362 -6.30 -0.10 -25.47
C GLY A 362 -5.88 -0.83 -26.75
N GLU A 363 -4.58 -0.84 -27.09
CA GLU A 363 -4.02 -1.53 -28.25
C GLU A 363 -3.80 -3.03 -27.94
N PHE A 364 -4.86 -3.76 -27.55
CA PHE A 364 -4.78 -5.13 -27.03
C PHE A 364 -4.12 -6.12 -28.02
N ALA A 365 -4.44 -6.03 -29.31
CA ALA A 365 -3.84 -6.89 -30.33
C ALA A 365 -2.31 -6.72 -30.41
N LYS A 366 -1.84 -5.47 -30.36
CA LYS A 366 -0.40 -5.16 -30.36
C LYS A 366 0.27 -5.65 -29.08
N ALA A 367 -0.37 -5.46 -27.93
CA ALA A 367 0.13 -5.99 -26.66
C ALA A 367 0.27 -7.52 -26.72
N ARG A 368 -0.72 -8.22 -27.27
CA ARG A 368 -0.68 -9.68 -27.46
C ARG A 368 0.50 -10.09 -28.33
N ASP A 369 0.67 -9.47 -29.50
CA ASP A 369 1.70 -9.86 -30.46
C ASP A 369 3.11 -9.66 -29.88
N LEU A 370 3.33 -8.58 -29.12
CA LEU A 370 4.59 -8.33 -28.41
C LEU A 370 4.88 -9.40 -27.36
N VAL A 371 3.87 -9.80 -26.57
CA VAL A 371 4.04 -10.77 -25.48
C VAL A 371 4.16 -12.20 -26.00
N ALA A 372 3.50 -12.54 -27.11
CA ALA A 372 3.55 -13.87 -27.73
C ALA A 372 4.99 -14.31 -28.03
N GLY A 373 5.84 -13.37 -28.46
CA GLY A 373 7.25 -13.64 -28.75
C GLY A 373 8.12 -13.93 -27.52
N ILE A 374 7.72 -13.49 -26.33
CA ILE A 374 8.55 -13.54 -25.12
C ILE A 374 8.02 -14.48 -24.03
N ARG A 375 6.72 -14.80 -24.02
CA ARG A 375 6.07 -15.51 -22.89
C ARG A 375 6.61 -16.92 -22.61
N HIS A 376 7.11 -17.64 -23.63
CA HIS A 376 7.65 -19.01 -23.46
C HIS A 376 9.17 -19.14 -23.64
N ARG A 377 9.79 -18.24 -24.41
CA ARG A 377 11.21 -18.37 -24.84
C ARG A 377 12.00 -17.06 -24.75
N GLY A 378 11.39 -15.98 -24.25
CA GLY A 378 12.04 -14.68 -24.12
C GLY A 378 13.06 -14.64 -22.99
N LEU A 379 14.12 -13.86 -23.18
CA LEU A 379 15.04 -13.48 -22.11
C LEU A 379 14.36 -12.47 -21.18
N LEU A 380 13.61 -12.99 -20.22
CA LEU A 380 12.86 -12.23 -19.22
C LEU A 380 13.44 -12.44 -17.83
N SER A 381 13.48 -11.34 -17.06
CA SER A 381 13.77 -11.38 -15.64
C SER A 381 12.72 -12.21 -14.90
N ARG A 382 13.12 -12.86 -13.79
CA ARG A 382 12.26 -13.83 -13.09
C ARG A 382 10.90 -13.24 -12.69
N GLY A 383 10.88 -12.01 -12.17
CA GLY A 383 9.66 -11.32 -11.75
C GLY A 383 8.73 -10.93 -12.91
N MET A 384 9.29 -10.74 -14.12
CA MET A 384 8.53 -10.32 -15.30
C MET A 384 7.96 -11.48 -16.12
N ARG A 385 8.42 -12.72 -15.90
CA ARG A 385 7.87 -13.89 -16.60
C ARG A 385 6.40 -14.12 -16.27
N ALA A 386 6.09 -14.18 -14.97
CA ALA A 386 4.71 -14.33 -14.52
C ALA A 386 3.85 -13.13 -14.94
N ALA A 387 4.41 -11.92 -14.85
CA ALA A 387 3.74 -10.68 -15.27
C ALA A 387 3.42 -10.67 -16.78
N ALA A 388 4.36 -11.09 -17.62
CA ALA A 388 4.18 -11.23 -19.06
C ALA A 388 3.12 -12.28 -19.40
N GLN A 389 3.12 -13.43 -18.71
CA GLN A 389 2.07 -14.43 -18.89
C GLN A 389 0.69 -13.86 -18.53
N ILE A 390 0.55 -13.23 -17.36
CA ILE A 390 -0.69 -12.55 -16.94
C ILE A 390 -1.13 -11.54 -18.01
N LEU A 391 -0.22 -10.69 -18.50
CA LEU A 391 -0.54 -9.70 -19.53
C LEU A 391 -0.98 -10.33 -20.87
N ALA A 392 -0.37 -11.44 -21.28
CA ALA A 392 -0.78 -12.16 -22.49
C ALA A 392 -2.25 -12.57 -22.41
N LEU A 393 -2.62 -13.14 -21.26
CA LEU A 393 -3.96 -13.62 -20.99
C LEU A 393 -4.96 -12.48 -20.93
N GLU A 394 -4.60 -11.36 -20.30
CA GLU A 394 -5.41 -10.15 -20.35
C GLU A 394 -5.63 -9.66 -21.77
N ALA A 395 -4.56 -9.55 -22.56
CA ALA A 395 -4.65 -9.10 -23.94
C ALA A 395 -5.53 -10.02 -24.80
N ASP A 396 -5.49 -11.33 -24.58
CA ASP A 396 -6.37 -12.30 -25.25
C ASP A 396 -7.84 -12.13 -24.82
N LEU A 397 -8.09 -11.97 -23.52
CA LEU A 397 -9.41 -11.76 -22.94
C LEU A 397 -10.07 -10.47 -23.45
N TYR A 398 -9.36 -9.35 -23.48
CA TYR A 398 -9.87 -8.07 -23.99
C TYR A 398 -9.84 -7.96 -25.53
N GLY A 399 -9.03 -8.79 -26.19
CA GLY A 399 -8.90 -8.82 -27.64
C GLY A 399 -10.01 -9.60 -28.37
N ASN A 400 -11.06 -10.05 -27.67
CA ASN A 400 -12.13 -10.92 -28.19
C ASN A 400 -11.61 -12.23 -28.81
N VAL A 401 -10.47 -12.73 -28.34
CA VAL A 401 -9.84 -13.97 -28.79
C VAL A 401 -10.39 -15.12 -27.96
N ARG A 402 -10.63 -16.27 -28.58
CA ARG A 402 -11.04 -17.47 -27.85
C ARG A 402 -9.92 -17.91 -26.93
N VAL A 403 -10.18 -17.90 -25.63
CA VAL A 403 -9.26 -18.42 -24.62
C VAL A 403 -9.23 -19.95 -24.70
N ALA A 404 -8.04 -20.53 -24.90
CA ALA A 404 -7.83 -21.97 -24.92
C ALA A 404 -7.67 -22.53 -23.49
N ASP A 405 -8.07 -23.77 -23.26
CA ASP A 405 -7.98 -24.42 -21.94
C ASP A 405 -6.53 -24.51 -21.42
N GLU A 406 -5.55 -24.68 -22.32
CA GLU A 406 -4.13 -24.65 -21.99
C GLU A 406 -3.70 -23.34 -21.31
N MET A 407 -4.31 -22.21 -21.71
CA MET A 407 -4.03 -20.90 -21.12
C MET A 407 -4.62 -20.77 -19.71
N LEU A 408 -5.73 -21.46 -19.44
CA LEU A 408 -6.33 -21.52 -18.11
C LEU A 408 -5.46 -22.34 -17.15
N GLU A 409 -4.92 -23.46 -17.62
CA GLU A 409 -3.95 -24.27 -16.86
C GLU A 409 -2.71 -23.45 -16.50
N GLU A 410 -2.22 -22.61 -17.42
CA GLU A 410 -1.12 -21.67 -17.15
C GLU A 410 -1.47 -20.67 -16.05
N ILE A 411 -2.67 -20.06 -16.08
CA ILE A 411 -3.14 -19.14 -15.03
C ILE A 411 -3.18 -19.83 -13.67
N VAL A 412 -3.75 -21.03 -13.61
CA VAL A 412 -3.85 -21.78 -12.35
C VAL A 412 -2.47 -22.19 -11.83
N GLY A 413 -1.55 -22.52 -12.75
CA GLY A 413 -0.13 -22.73 -12.43
C GLY A 413 0.49 -21.51 -11.74
N LEU A 414 0.15 -20.31 -12.21
CA LEU A 414 0.64 -19.04 -11.67
C LEU A 414 -0.03 -18.59 -10.38
N ALA A 415 -1.30 -18.92 -10.16
CA ALA A 415 -2.12 -18.40 -9.07
C ALA A 415 -1.47 -18.50 -7.68
N PHE A 416 -0.62 -19.51 -7.45
CA PHE A 416 0.06 -19.71 -6.18
C PHE A 416 1.58 -19.62 -6.29
N ASP A 417 2.09 -18.98 -7.35
CA ASP A 417 3.51 -18.66 -7.45
C ASP A 417 3.88 -17.65 -6.34
N SER A 418 4.91 -18.03 -5.58
CA SER A 418 5.48 -17.20 -4.54
C SER A 418 6.11 -15.92 -5.08
N GLU A 419 6.41 -15.81 -6.38
CA GLU A 419 6.99 -14.61 -6.97
C GLU A 419 5.95 -13.52 -7.30
N LEU A 420 4.65 -13.83 -7.30
CA LEU A 420 3.62 -12.85 -7.60
C LEU A 420 3.55 -11.74 -6.54
N THR A 421 3.48 -10.50 -7.01
CA THR A 421 3.16 -9.36 -6.14
C THR A 421 1.71 -9.43 -5.64
N PRO A 422 1.35 -8.72 -4.56
CA PRO A 422 -0.04 -8.67 -4.08
C PRO A 422 -1.02 -8.25 -5.18
N LEU A 423 -0.66 -7.26 -5.98
CA LEU A 423 -1.46 -6.76 -7.10
C LEU A 423 -1.58 -7.80 -8.22
N GLN A 424 -0.49 -8.51 -8.57
CA GLN A 424 -0.57 -9.62 -9.53
C GLN A 424 -1.46 -10.76 -9.04
N LYS A 425 -1.49 -11.07 -7.74
CA LYS A 425 -2.41 -12.08 -7.19
C LYS A 425 -3.87 -11.66 -7.30
N GLU A 426 -4.16 -10.40 -6.97
CA GLU A 426 -5.49 -9.82 -7.17
C GLU A 426 -5.88 -9.85 -8.67
N ARG A 427 -4.93 -9.55 -9.56
CA ARG A 427 -5.11 -9.58 -11.02
C ARG A 427 -5.42 -10.99 -11.52
N VAL A 428 -4.68 -12.01 -11.08
CA VAL A 428 -4.96 -13.41 -11.44
C VAL A 428 -6.35 -13.84 -10.96
N GLY A 429 -6.71 -13.51 -9.71
CA GLY A 429 -8.04 -13.80 -9.18
C GLY A 429 -9.16 -13.11 -9.98
N PHE A 430 -8.96 -11.85 -10.33
CA PHE A 430 -9.86 -11.10 -11.21
C PHE A 430 -10.04 -11.79 -12.57
N LEU A 431 -8.96 -12.18 -13.26
CA LEU A 431 -9.04 -12.85 -14.56
C LEU A 431 -9.76 -14.21 -14.47
N LEU A 432 -9.45 -15.02 -13.46
CA LEU A 432 -10.12 -16.30 -13.22
C LEU A 432 -11.62 -16.12 -12.96
N SER A 433 -12.01 -15.11 -12.18
CA SER A 433 -13.43 -14.84 -11.93
C SER A 433 -14.17 -14.45 -13.21
N ARG A 434 -13.57 -13.63 -14.07
CA ARG A 434 -14.22 -13.23 -15.34
C ARG A 434 -14.35 -14.40 -16.29
N TYR A 435 -13.35 -15.27 -16.35
CA TYR A 435 -13.43 -16.50 -17.13
C TYR A 435 -14.61 -17.37 -16.67
N LEU A 436 -14.72 -17.64 -15.37
CA LEU A 436 -15.75 -18.53 -14.80
C LEU A 436 -17.16 -17.92 -14.79
N MET A 437 -17.26 -16.61 -14.63
CA MET A 437 -18.54 -15.90 -14.49
C MET A 437 -19.02 -15.30 -15.81
N SER A 438 -18.38 -15.60 -16.95
CA SER A 438 -18.93 -15.27 -18.26
C SER A 438 -20.37 -15.80 -18.34
N GLU A 439 -21.32 -14.88 -18.41
CA GLU A 439 -22.73 -15.07 -18.10
C GLU A 439 -23.33 -16.32 -18.77
N ASP A 440 -23.57 -17.35 -17.96
CA ASP A 440 -24.68 -18.31 -17.95
C ASP A 440 -25.35 -18.80 -19.26
N ARG A 441 -24.74 -18.70 -20.45
CA ARG A 441 -25.24 -19.40 -21.66
C ARG A 441 -24.21 -20.04 -22.58
N GLN A 442 -22.93 -19.65 -22.57
CA GLN A 442 -21.96 -20.20 -23.54
C GLN A 442 -20.53 -20.31 -23.00
N PHE A 443 -20.35 -21.15 -21.97
CA PHE A 443 -19.04 -21.58 -21.44
C PHE A 443 -18.04 -22.02 -22.54
N GLY A 444 -18.53 -22.46 -23.71
CA GLY A 444 -17.71 -22.91 -24.84
C GLY A 444 -17.21 -21.84 -25.81
N GLN A 445 -17.64 -20.58 -25.71
CA GLN A 445 -17.30 -19.55 -26.72
C GLN A 445 -16.12 -18.64 -26.36
N GLY A 446 -15.74 -18.56 -25.08
CA GLY A 446 -14.47 -17.96 -24.64
C GLY A 446 -14.26 -16.50 -25.05
N ARG A 447 -15.32 -15.70 -25.13
CA ARG A 447 -15.27 -14.25 -25.43
C ARG A 447 -15.80 -13.45 -24.25
N LEU A 448 -15.07 -12.42 -23.82
CA LEU A 448 -15.52 -11.45 -22.83
C LEU A 448 -15.86 -10.14 -23.53
N GLU A 449 -17.13 -9.73 -23.53
CA GLU A 449 -17.53 -8.40 -24.02
C GLU A 449 -17.26 -7.34 -22.94
N GLY A 450 -16.59 -6.25 -23.32
CA GLY A 450 -16.50 -5.03 -22.52
C GLY A 450 -15.12 -4.36 -22.55
N GLU A 451 -15.01 -3.27 -23.30
CA GLU A 451 -13.86 -2.35 -23.31
C GLU A 451 -13.66 -1.60 -21.96
N GLY A 452 -14.58 -1.77 -21.00
CA GLY A 452 -14.73 -0.85 -19.87
C GLY A 452 -13.96 -1.15 -18.59
N GLN A 453 -13.34 -2.32 -18.39
CA GLN A 453 -12.89 -2.70 -17.05
C GLN A 453 -11.54 -3.42 -17.07
N SER A 454 -10.45 -2.68 -17.27
CA SER A 454 -9.12 -3.19 -16.93
C SER A 454 -9.05 -3.52 -15.43
N PHE A 455 -8.11 -4.38 -15.02
CA PHE A 455 -7.87 -4.69 -13.61
C PHE A 455 -7.70 -3.40 -12.78
N ALA A 456 -6.89 -2.46 -13.27
CA ALA A 456 -6.62 -1.17 -12.62
C ALA A 456 -7.90 -0.37 -12.35
N ARG A 457 -8.76 -0.20 -13.37
CA ARG A 457 -10.04 0.52 -13.22
C ARG A 457 -10.99 -0.19 -12.25
N SER A 458 -10.97 -1.52 -12.23
CA SER A 458 -11.88 -2.32 -11.42
C SER A 458 -11.57 -2.18 -9.93
N TRP A 459 -10.31 -2.36 -9.53
CA TRP A 459 -9.95 -2.29 -8.12
C TRP A 459 -9.96 -0.87 -7.57
N LEU A 460 -9.87 0.15 -8.42
CA LEU A 460 -9.95 1.56 -8.04
C LEU A 460 -11.40 2.07 -7.94
N GLY A 461 -12.32 1.53 -8.73
CA GLY A 461 -13.67 2.10 -8.88
C GLY A 461 -14.83 1.29 -8.28
N LYS A 462 -14.60 0.02 -7.92
CA LYS A 462 -15.64 -0.93 -7.46
C LYS A 462 -15.29 -1.53 -6.12
N PRO A 463 -16.25 -2.07 -5.33
CA PRO A 463 -15.92 -2.80 -4.11
C PRO A 463 -14.85 -3.86 -4.35
N TRP A 464 -13.92 -3.95 -3.40
CA TRP A 464 -12.76 -4.82 -3.55
C TRP A 464 -12.37 -5.47 -2.23
N THR A 465 -12.25 -6.79 -2.27
CA THR A 465 -11.73 -7.59 -1.16
C THR A 465 -10.20 -7.57 -1.21
N LEU A 466 -9.59 -7.06 -0.14
CA LEU A 466 -8.13 -7.00 0.00
C LEU A 466 -7.56 -8.19 0.77
N GLN A 467 -8.36 -8.77 1.66
CA GLN A 467 -7.92 -9.91 2.46
C GLN A 467 -9.07 -10.87 2.71
N LEU A 468 -8.77 -12.16 2.61
CA LEU A 468 -9.64 -13.25 3.01
C LEU A 468 -8.87 -14.12 4.01
N ARG A 469 -9.47 -14.39 5.17
CA ARG A 469 -8.89 -15.24 6.22
C ARG A 469 -9.79 -16.44 6.47
N TYR A 470 -9.20 -17.63 6.52
CA TYR A 470 -9.87 -18.83 6.96
C TYR A 470 -9.66 -19.01 8.46
N GLU A 471 -10.75 -19.12 9.20
CA GLU A 471 -10.76 -19.45 10.62
C GLU A 471 -11.43 -20.81 10.81
N ARG A 472 -10.64 -21.79 11.27
CA ARG A 472 -11.15 -23.13 11.53
C ARG A 472 -12.03 -23.13 12.77
N GLY A 473 -13.17 -23.80 12.65
CA GLY A 473 -14.10 -24.07 13.74
C GLY A 473 -13.42 -24.65 14.97
N ARG A 474 -13.73 -24.11 16.15
CA ARG A 474 -13.22 -24.63 17.43
C ARG A 474 -14.27 -25.53 18.07
N VAL A 475 -13.82 -26.64 18.65
CA VAL A 475 -14.63 -27.43 19.57
C VAL A 475 -14.53 -26.75 20.93
N SER A 476 -15.66 -26.23 21.44
CA SER A 476 -15.70 -25.68 22.79
C SER A 476 -15.22 -26.73 23.79
N PRO A 477 -14.19 -26.45 24.61
CA PRO A 477 -13.82 -27.36 25.68
C PRO A 477 -15.00 -27.50 26.64
N PRO A 478 -15.23 -28.69 27.22
CA PRO A 478 -16.29 -28.85 28.21
C PRO A 478 -16.07 -27.85 29.36
N PRO A 479 -17.16 -27.32 29.96
CA PRO A 479 -17.05 -26.35 31.04
C PRO A 479 -16.16 -26.88 32.17
N PRO A 480 -15.36 -26.02 32.83
CA PRO A 480 -14.52 -26.43 33.95
C PRO A 480 -15.41 -26.94 35.07
N GLY A 481 -15.41 -28.25 35.30
CA GLY A 481 -16.30 -28.94 36.24
C GLY A 481 -17.12 -30.10 35.64
N GLY A 482 -17.09 -30.29 34.31
CA GLY A 482 -17.62 -31.51 33.70
C GLY A 482 -16.82 -32.76 34.12
N PRO A 483 -17.45 -33.94 34.25
CA PRO A 483 -16.76 -35.15 34.67
C PRO A 483 -15.58 -35.43 33.74
N ALA A 484 -14.39 -35.55 34.32
CA ALA A 484 -13.18 -35.91 33.59
C ALA A 484 -13.46 -37.16 32.74
N ARG A 485 -13.10 -37.13 31.46
CA ARG A 485 -13.13 -38.32 30.60
C ARG A 485 -12.49 -39.48 31.37
N PRO A 486 -13.18 -40.62 31.56
CA PRO A 486 -12.56 -41.74 32.22
C PRO A 486 -11.31 -42.15 31.43
N PRO A 487 -10.20 -42.48 32.09
CA PRO A 487 -8.98 -42.91 31.41
C PRO A 487 -9.29 -44.08 30.48
N ALA A 488 -8.59 -44.13 29.34
CA ALA A 488 -8.76 -45.12 28.27
C ALA A 488 -8.32 -46.55 28.66
N ALA A 489 -8.79 -47.04 29.80
CA ALA A 489 -8.48 -48.35 30.35
C ALA A 489 -9.74 -48.96 30.96
N GLN A 490 -10.71 -49.30 30.10
CA GLN A 490 -11.71 -50.34 30.33
C GLN A 490 -12.49 -50.56 29.02
N ARG A 491 -11.94 -51.40 28.13
CA ARG A 491 -12.78 -52.10 27.16
C ARG A 491 -13.66 -53.07 27.95
N PRO A 492 -14.99 -53.10 27.78
CA PRO A 492 -15.79 -54.18 28.33
C PRO A 492 -15.37 -55.49 27.65
N ALA A 493 -15.33 -56.57 28.43
CA ALA A 493 -15.18 -57.92 27.89
C ALA A 493 -16.28 -58.21 26.84
N PRO A 494 -15.99 -59.03 25.81
CA PRO A 494 -16.95 -59.33 24.77
C PRO A 494 -18.15 -60.08 25.38
N GLY A 495 -19.31 -59.42 25.43
CA GLY A 495 -20.56 -60.01 25.94
C GLY A 495 -21.38 -59.13 26.90
N GLY A 496 -20.87 -57.98 27.36
CA GLY A 496 -21.66 -57.06 28.20
C GLY A 496 -22.53 -56.12 27.36
N MET A 497 -23.84 -56.09 27.61
CA MET A 497 -24.75 -55.10 27.02
C MET A 497 -24.27 -53.66 27.28
N PRO A 498 -24.44 -52.73 26.32
CA PRO A 498 -24.09 -51.34 26.55
C PRO A 498 -25.00 -50.74 27.62
N PRO A 499 -24.48 -49.93 28.56
CA PRO A 499 -25.32 -49.21 29.50
C PRO A 499 -26.17 -48.18 28.74
N ALA A 500 -27.43 -48.07 29.14
CA ALA A 500 -28.39 -47.14 28.56
C ALA A 500 -27.85 -45.70 28.58
N THR A 501 -27.79 -45.07 27.42
CA THR A 501 -27.54 -43.64 27.25
C THR A 501 -28.67 -42.87 27.91
N GLY A 502 -28.39 -42.25 29.07
CA GLY A 502 -29.29 -41.27 29.68
C GLY A 502 -29.45 -40.03 28.79
N PRO A 503 -30.59 -39.32 28.86
CA PRO A 503 -30.83 -38.12 28.08
C PRO A 503 -30.06 -36.96 28.71
N GLY A 504 -29.12 -36.35 27.99
CA GLY A 504 -28.55 -35.05 28.43
C GLY A 504 -27.05 -34.83 28.26
N THR A 505 -26.31 -35.61 27.46
CA THR A 505 -25.06 -35.08 26.91
C THR A 505 -25.41 -34.22 25.69
N GLU A 506 -25.59 -32.92 25.92
CA GLU A 506 -25.43 -31.93 24.84
C GLU A 506 -24.00 -32.09 24.32
N GLU A 507 -23.84 -32.86 23.23
CA GLU A 507 -22.63 -32.81 22.43
C GLU A 507 -22.46 -31.36 22.00
N SER A 508 -21.41 -30.70 22.50
CA SER A 508 -21.07 -29.35 22.06
C SER A 508 -20.86 -29.40 20.57
N LYS A 509 -21.82 -28.87 19.80
CA LYS A 509 -21.68 -28.79 18.34
C LYS A 509 -20.40 -28.00 18.06
N PRO A 510 -19.47 -28.53 17.25
CA PRO A 510 -18.29 -27.78 16.85
C PRO A 510 -18.77 -26.47 16.21
N GLU A 511 -18.15 -25.35 16.55
CA GLU A 511 -18.43 -24.10 15.83
C GLU A 511 -18.03 -24.31 14.36
N ASN A 512 -18.89 -23.93 13.42
CA ASN A 512 -18.54 -23.99 12.00
C ASN A 512 -17.34 -23.08 11.71
N SER A 513 -16.48 -23.53 10.81
CA SER A 513 -15.40 -22.73 10.25
C SER A 513 -15.97 -21.54 9.48
N SER A 514 -15.17 -20.48 9.36
CA SER A 514 -15.59 -19.25 8.71
C SER A 514 -14.52 -18.69 7.78
N LEU A 515 -14.99 -18.06 6.71
CA LEU A 515 -14.17 -17.14 5.92
C LEU A 515 -14.51 -15.72 6.32
N ILE A 516 -13.48 -14.91 6.57
CA ILE A 516 -13.62 -13.50 6.94
C ILE A 516 -12.98 -12.67 5.83
N ALA A 517 -13.79 -11.87 5.15
CA ALA A 517 -13.37 -10.98 4.07
C ALA A 517 -13.30 -9.53 4.57
N GLU A 518 -12.14 -8.90 4.37
CA GLU A 518 -11.98 -7.46 4.47
C GLU A 518 -12.32 -6.83 3.11
N ILE A 519 -13.55 -6.33 2.99
CA ILE A 519 -14.12 -5.77 1.78
C ILE A 519 -14.27 -4.26 1.95
N TYR A 520 -13.88 -3.53 0.93
CA TYR A 520 -13.89 -2.08 0.95
C TYR A 520 -14.59 -1.54 -0.27
N VAL A 521 -15.38 -0.48 -0.07
CA VAL A 521 -15.93 0.32 -1.16
C VAL A 521 -14.86 1.34 -1.54
N ASN A 522 -14.73 1.66 -2.82
CA ASN A 522 -13.74 2.62 -3.28
C ASN A 522 -14.32 4.00 -3.61
N ARG A 523 -15.60 4.24 -3.29
CA ARG A 523 -16.27 5.54 -3.39
C ARG A 523 -16.79 5.97 -2.02
N PRO A 524 -16.65 7.25 -1.62
CA PRO A 524 -17.03 7.72 -0.28
C PRO A 524 -18.51 7.56 0.04
N ASP A 525 -19.38 7.79 -0.95
CA ASP A 525 -20.83 7.83 -0.77
C ASP A 525 -21.51 6.46 -1.03
N ASP A 526 -20.73 5.44 -1.35
CA ASP A 526 -21.24 4.11 -1.70
C ASP A 526 -20.98 3.11 -0.56
N TRP A 527 -21.93 2.20 -0.33
CA TRP A 527 -21.79 1.12 0.64
C TRP A 527 -22.22 -0.22 0.07
N ILE A 528 -21.68 -1.29 0.65
CA ILE A 528 -21.99 -2.66 0.25
C ILE A 528 -23.33 -3.05 0.87
N THR A 529 -24.29 -3.44 0.04
CA THR A 529 -25.61 -3.88 0.48
C THR A 529 -25.69 -5.39 0.66
N SER A 530 -24.97 -6.13 -0.18
CA SER A 530 -24.92 -7.59 -0.13
C SER A 530 -23.59 -8.11 -0.65
N VAL A 531 -23.10 -9.19 -0.05
CA VAL A 531 -21.95 -9.95 -0.55
C VAL A 531 -22.28 -11.41 -0.58
N ASN A 532 -22.08 -12.02 -1.73
CA ASN A 532 -22.28 -13.43 -1.96
C ASN A 532 -20.96 -14.09 -2.32
N LEU A 533 -20.77 -15.32 -1.86
CA LEU A 533 -19.54 -16.09 -2.02
C LEU A 533 -19.83 -17.44 -2.68
N HIS A 534 -19.00 -17.81 -3.66
CA HIS A 534 -18.92 -19.15 -4.23
C HIS A 534 -17.50 -19.71 -4.08
N LEU A 535 -17.39 -20.99 -3.73
CA LEU A 535 -16.12 -21.67 -3.54
C LEU A 535 -15.82 -22.59 -4.72
N VAL A 536 -14.71 -22.38 -5.41
CA VAL A 536 -14.26 -23.20 -6.52
C VAL A 536 -12.92 -23.84 -6.18
N GLU A 537 -12.84 -25.17 -6.25
CA GLU A 537 -11.59 -25.92 -6.06
C GLU A 537 -10.71 -25.84 -7.32
N LEU A 538 -9.41 -25.59 -7.13
CA LEU A 538 -8.40 -25.53 -8.19
C LEU A 538 -7.41 -26.71 -8.09
N PRO A 539 -6.94 -27.29 -9.21
CA PRO A 539 -7.15 -26.86 -10.61
C PRO A 539 -8.43 -27.42 -11.28
N GLN A 540 -9.25 -28.21 -10.59
CA GLN A 540 -10.36 -28.96 -11.20
C GLN A 540 -11.57 -28.10 -11.56
N PHE A 541 -11.58 -26.81 -11.17
CA PHE A 541 -12.69 -25.88 -11.36
C PHE A 541 -14.04 -26.42 -10.88
N THR A 542 -14.01 -27.18 -9.78
CA THR A 542 -15.21 -27.81 -9.22
C THR A 542 -15.82 -26.88 -8.18
N LEU A 543 -17.09 -26.50 -8.38
CA LEU A 543 -17.84 -25.75 -7.39
C LEU A 543 -18.05 -26.64 -6.15
N LEU A 544 -17.65 -26.15 -4.98
CA LEU A 544 -17.94 -26.80 -3.70
C LEU A 544 -19.37 -26.47 -3.27
N GLY A 545 -20.07 -27.48 -2.77
CA GLY A 545 -21.42 -27.32 -2.25
C GLY A 545 -22.49 -27.14 -3.32
N LYS A 546 -23.69 -26.79 -2.85
CA LYS A 546 -24.88 -26.61 -3.71
C LYS A 546 -25.26 -25.16 -3.96
N GLY A 547 -24.59 -24.18 -3.36
CA GLY A 547 -25.06 -22.81 -3.53
C GLY A 547 -24.25 -21.69 -2.92
N ARG A 548 -24.73 -20.50 -3.27
CA ARG A 548 -24.30 -19.18 -2.83
C ARG A 548 -24.26 -19.05 -1.30
N LEU A 549 -23.11 -18.68 -0.75
CA LEU A 549 -22.97 -18.33 0.67
C LEU A 549 -23.18 -16.84 0.87
N VAL A 550 -24.16 -16.47 1.70
CA VAL A 550 -24.47 -15.05 1.99
C VAL A 550 -23.59 -14.56 3.13
N GLY A 551 -22.83 -13.50 2.87
CA GLY A 551 -22.00 -12.84 3.86
C GLY A 551 -22.81 -12.07 4.89
N ARG A 552 -22.34 -12.04 6.12
CA ARG A 552 -22.86 -11.16 7.18
C ARG A 552 -21.78 -10.21 7.63
N GLU A 553 -22.05 -8.92 7.56
CA GLU A 553 -21.14 -7.91 8.08
C GLU A 553 -21.12 -7.95 9.61
N GLU A 554 -19.94 -8.02 10.20
CA GLU A 554 -19.73 -7.84 11.64
C GLU A 554 -18.79 -6.65 11.87
N GLU A 555 -19.27 -5.70 12.68
CA GLU A 555 -18.55 -4.45 12.96
C GLU A 555 -17.12 -4.73 13.47
N GLY A 556 -16.13 -4.13 12.81
CA GLY A 556 -14.71 -4.28 13.16
C GLY A 556 -14.06 -5.62 12.76
N LYS A 557 -14.83 -6.61 12.28
CA LYS A 557 -14.30 -7.90 11.80
C LYS A 557 -14.39 -8.09 10.29
N GLY A 558 -15.32 -7.40 9.62
CA GLY A 558 -15.56 -7.50 8.18
C GLY A 558 -16.71 -8.43 7.84
N TRP A 559 -16.72 -8.96 6.62
CA TRP A 559 -17.79 -9.83 6.13
C TRP A 559 -17.48 -11.30 6.43
N ILE A 560 -18.37 -11.94 7.17
CA ILE A 560 -18.20 -13.31 7.65
C ILE A 560 -19.11 -14.25 6.85
N PHE A 561 -18.51 -15.31 6.32
CA PHE A 561 -19.18 -16.39 5.62
C PHE A 561 -19.06 -17.67 6.45
N LYS A 562 -20.17 -18.38 6.62
CA LYS A 562 -20.24 -19.68 7.29
C LYS A 562 -21.11 -20.60 6.46
N GLY A 563 -20.74 -21.87 6.39
CA GLY A 563 -21.47 -22.90 5.66
C GLY A 563 -20.69 -24.21 5.64
N ASP A 564 -21.39 -25.32 5.40
CA ASP A 564 -20.80 -26.65 5.37
C ASP A 564 -19.66 -26.75 4.33
N ASP A 565 -19.81 -26.03 3.21
CA ASP A 565 -18.79 -25.93 2.16
C ASP A 565 -17.45 -25.36 2.65
N ILE A 566 -17.46 -24.49 3.68
CA ILE A 566 -16.25 -23.92 4.30
C ILE A 566 -15.61 -24.94 5.24
N ASP A 567 -16.41 -25.76 5.92
CA ASP A 567 -15.92 -26.84 6.79
C ASP A 567 -15.23 -27.96 5.99
N GLU A 568 -15.60 -28.13 4.72
CA GLU A 568 -14.98 -29.09 3.79
C GLU A 568 -13.60 -28.63 3.24
N LEU A 569 -13.18 -27.39 3.51
CA LEU A 569 -11.90 -26.86 3.03
C LEU A 569 -10.70 -27.63 3.60
N LYS A 570 -9.98 -28.30 2.69
CA LYS A 570 -8.73 -29.01 2.97
C LYS A 570 -7.53 -28.07 2.94
N ARG A 571 -6.65 -28.20 3.94
CA ARG A 571 -5.45 -27.36 4.14
C ARG A 571 -4.45 -27.34 2.98
N ASP A 572 -4.28 -28.46 2.29
CA ASP A 572 -3.30 -28.58 1.20
C ASP A 572 -3.86 -28.24 -0.18
N HIS A 573 -5.16 -27.98 -0.25
CA HIS A 573 -5.86 -27.66 -1.49
C HIS A 573 -5.86 -26.15 -1.75
N ARG A 574 -6.20 -25.80 -2.99
CA ARG A 574 -6.21 -24.44 -3.51
C ARG A 574 -7.61 -24.10 -3.97
N TYR A 575 -8.05 -22.89 -3.66
CA TYR A 575 -9.40 -22.46 -3.97
C TYR A 575 -9.40 -21.08 -4.61
N LEU A 576 -10.38 -20.87 -5.48
CA LEU A 576 -10.80 -19.56 -5.94
C LEU A 576 -12.12 -19.24 -5.26
N VAL A 577 -12.13 -18.13 -4.53
CA VAL A 577 -13.31 -17.61 -3.86
C VAL A 577 -13.88 -16.52 -4.74
N LEU A 578 -15.05 -16.76 -5.32
CA LEU A 578 -15.75 -15.79 -6.15
C LEU A 578 -16.68 -14.98 -5.26
N LEU A 579 -16.47 -13.68 -5.23
CA LEU A 579 -17.25 -12.73 -4.47
C LEU A 579 -18.08 -11.88 -5.43
N GLU A 580 -19.38 -11.85 -5.22
CA GLU A 580 -20.30 -10.96 -5.91
C GLU A 580 -20.76 -9.87 -4.93
N TYR A 581 -20.66 -8.62 -5.35
CA TYR A 581 -21.02 -7.45 -4.55
C TYR A 581 -22.17 -6.71 -5.19
N ASP A 582 -23.15 -6.34 -4.38
CA ASP A 582 -24.17 -5.35 -4.72
C ASP A 582 -23.92 -4.08 -3.90
N THR A 583 -23.86 -2.92 -4.55
CA THR A 583 -23.71 -1.63 -3.87
C THR A 583 -25.00 -0.82 -3.81
N SER A 584 -25.01 0.24 -3.00
CA SER A 584 -26.15 1.16 -2.87
C SER A 584 -26.55 1.83 -4.19
N GLU A 585 -25.60 2.05 -5.09
CA GLU A 585 -25.83 2.61 -6.43
C GLU A 585 -26.35 1.56 -7.43
N GLY A 586 -26.57 0.32 -7.00
CA GLY A 586 -27.02 -0.77 -7.86
C GLY A 586 -25.93 -1.31 -8.79
N GLU A 587 -24.67 -0.91 -8.61
CA GLU A 587 -23.55 -1.47 -9.34
C GLU A 587 -23.27 -2.90 -8.85
N LYS A 588 -23.28 -3.85 -9.79
CA LYS A 588 -22.84 -5.22 -9.55
C LYS A 588 -21.37 -5.38 -9.90
N SER A 589 -20.63 -6.04 -9.03
CA SER A 589 -19.23 -6.36 -9.30
C SER A 589 -18.89 -7.76 -8.82
N THR A 590 -17.88 -8.35 -9.47
CA THR A 590 -17.42 -9.69 -9.15
C THR A 590 -15.90 -9.68 -9.04
N GLN A 591 -15.37 -10.42 -8.07
CA GLN A 591 -13.94 -10.58 -7.86
C GLN A 591 -13.62 -12.02 -7.48
N GLY A 592 -12.57 -12.57 -8.07
CA GLY A 592 -11.95 -13.81 -7.58
C GLY A 592 -10.84 -13.51 -6.59
N VAL A 593 -10.83 -14.22 -5.46
CA VAL A 593 -9.79 -14.17 -4.45
C VAL A 593 -9.17 -15.55 -4.30
N LEU A 594 -7.84 -15.64 -4.45
CA LEU A 594 -7.11 -16.89 -4.31
C LEU A 594 -6.94 -17.24 -2.84
N LEU A 595 -7.32 -18.45 -2.47
CA LEU A 595 -7.30 -18.95 -1.10
C LEU A 595 -6.52 -20.25 -0.97
N LYS A 596 -5.68 -20.31 0.06
CA LYS A 596 -5.09 -21.54 0.60
C LYS A 596 -5.37 -21.56 2.11
N PRO A 597 -6.19 -22.50 2.62
CA PRO A 597 -6.65 -22.52 4.03
C PRO A 597 -5.55 -22.70 5.08
#